data_AF-A0A7S2MCY0-F1
#
_entry.id   AF-A0A7S2MCY0-F1
#
_cell.length_a   1.000
_cell.length_b   1.000
_cell.length_c   1.000
_cell.angle_alpha   90.00
_cell.angle_beta   90.00
_cell.angle_gamma   90.00
#
_symmetry.space_group_name_H-M   'P 1'
#
loop_
_entity.id
_entity.type
_entity.pdbx_description
1 polymer ?
#
loop_
_entity_poly.entity_id
_entity_poly.type
_entity_poly.pdbx_seq_one_letter_code
_entity_poly.pdbx_strand_id
1 'polypeptide(L)'
;IKDSVTSADLYMPAPGDTSVRARLQRLGFRLLKCPVFDTIIGFVILANSLCIGIDQSYRLENVHTPVLDILENVFLAVYTFEIVLRFFVMGKRCLEDNWVKFDCLLVITGYISLL
;
A
#
# COMPACT_ATOMS: atom_id res chain seq x y z
N ILE A 1 16.18 -15.64 8.27
CA ILE A 1 15.63 -16.12 9.57
C ILE A 1 16.10 -15.24 10.73
N LYS A 2 17.35 -14.76 10.75
CA LYS A 2 17.84 -13.83 11.80
C LYS A 2 17.19 -12.44 11.74
N ASP A 3 16.91 -11.92 10.55
CA ASP A 3 16.32 -10.57 10.39
C ASP A 3 14.83 -10.52 10.75
N SER A 4 14.11 -11.63 10.62
CA SER A 4 12.67 -11.69 10.92
C SER A 4 12.34 -11.63 12.41
N VAL A 5 13.25 -12.09 13.27
CA VAL A 5 13.06 -12.09 14.74
C VAL A 5 13.30 -10.68 15.29
N THR A 6 14.40 -10.03 14.89
CA THR A 6 14.73 -8.65 15.33
C THR A 6 13.68 -7.63 14.92
N SER A 7 13.08 -7.76 13.73
CA SER A 7 11.99 -6.86 13.32
C SER A 7 10.71 -7.08 14.13
N ALA A 8 10.38 -8.33 14.48
CA ALA A 8 9.19 -8.60 15.27
C ALA A 8 9.32 -7.98 16.67
N ASP A 9 10.46 -8.17 17.34
CA ASP A 9 10.70 -7.61 18.67
C ASP A 9 10.69 -6.07 18.68
N LEU A 10 11.04 -5.45 17.55
CA LEU A 10 11.08 -3.99 17.40
C LEU A 10 9.70 -3.35 17.19
N TYR A 11 8.77 -4.07 16.57
CA TYR A 11 7.45 -3.55 16.18
C TYR A 11 6.29 -4.14 16.98
N MET A 12 6.50 -5.26 17.68
CA MET A 12 5.44 -5.93 18.43
C MET A 12 5.14 -5.20 19.75
N PRO A 13 3.85 -5.19 20.17
CA PRO A 13 3.45 -4.72 21.48
C PRO A 13 4.07 -5.59 22.60
N ALA A 14 4.18 -5.02 23.80
CA ALA A 14 4.83 -5.69 24.94
C ALA A 14 4.23 -7.08 25.22
N PRO A 15 5.05 -8.05 25.66
CA PRO A 15 4.56 -9.39 26.03
C PRO A 15 3.47 -9.29 27.10
N GLY A 16 2.29 -9.85 26.83
CA GLY A 16 1.13 -9.78 27.73
C GLY A 16 0.18 -8.61 27.49
N ASP A 17 0.46 -7.69 26.57
CA ASP A 17 -0.50 -6.64 26.17
C ASP A 17 -1.68 -7.28 25.41
N THR A 18 -2.88 -7.20 25.97
CA THR A 18 -4.12 -7.72 25.39
C THR A 18 -4.99 -6.64 24.75
N SER A 19 -4.50 -5.41 24.62
CA SER A 19 -5.23 -4.31 24.01
C SER A 19 -5.64 -4.64 22.56
N VAL A 20 -6.77 -4.07 22.12
CA VAL A 20 -7.24 -4.24 20.73
C VAL A 20 -6.18 -3.78 19.74
N ARG A 21 -5.48 -2.69 20.05
CA ARG A 21 -4.36 -2.16 19.25
C ARG A 21 -3.24 -3.19 19.11
N ALA A 22 -2.86 -3.86 20.20
CA ALA A 22 -1.85 -4.91 20.16
C ALA A 22 -2.27 -6.09 19.25
N ARG A 23 -3.55 -6.48 19.29
CA ARG A 23 -4.08 -7.54 18.40
C ARG A 23 -4.06 -7.12 16.94
N LEU A 24 -4.47 -5.89 16.64
CA LEU A 24 -4.45 -5.33 15.29
C LEU A 24 -3.02 -5.20 14.76
N GLN A 25 -2.05 -4.76 15.57
CA GLN A 25 -0.65 -4.67 15.15
C GLN A 25 -0.05 -6.05 14.85
N ARG A 26 -0.36 -7.07 15.66
CA ARG A 26 0.05 -8.46 15.37
C ARG A 26 -0.56 -9.00 14.09
N LEU A 27 -1.83 -8.66 13.80
CA LEU A 27 -2.48 -9.03 12.55
C LEU A 27 -1.83 -8.32 11.37
N GLY A 28 -1.66 -7.01 11.45
CA GLY A 28 -1.01 -6.21 10.42
C GLY A 28 0.42 -6.66 10.14
N PHE A 29 1.21 -6.94 11.17
CA PHE A 29 2.58 -7.46 11.01
C PHE A 29 2.59 -8.81 10.29
N ARG A 30 1.63 -9.71 10.57
CA ARG A 30 1.50 -10.99 9.86
C ARG A 30 1.13 -10.80 8.40
N LEU A 31 0.25 -9.83 8.09
CA LEU A 31 -0.10 -9.49 6.71
C LEU A 31 1.11 -8.93 5.96
N LEU A 32 1.83 -7.96 6.55
CA LEU A 32 3.02 -7.34 5.94
C LEU A 32 4.21 -8.30 5.79
N LYS A 33 4.29 -9.35 6.61
CA LYS A 33 5.31 -10.41 6.48
C LYS A 33 4.98 -11.42 5.39
N CYS A 34 3.77 -11.40 4.85
CA CYS A 34 3.34 -12.37 3.84
C CYS A 34 3.92 -11.98 2.48
N PRO A 35 4.83 -12.77 1.88
CA PRO A 35 5.43 -12.43 0.58
C PRO A 35 4.40 -12.38 -0.56
N VAL A 36 3.28 -13.10 -0.41
CA VAL A 36 2.16 -13.05 -1.36
C VAL A 36 1.49 -11.67 -1.33
N PHE A 37 1.38 -11.04 -0.15
CA PHE A 37 0.81 -9.71 -0.03
C PHE A 37 1.66 -8.68 -0.78
N ASP A 38 2.97 -8.64 -0.52
CA ASP A 38 3.89 -7.74 -1.23
C ASP A 38 3.88 -7.99 -2.76
N THR A 39 3.79 -9.26 -3.18
CA THR A 39 3.71 -9.62 -4.60
C THR A 39 2.42 -9.12 -5.26
N ILE A 40 1.28 -9.23 -4.56
CA ILE A 40 -0.02 -8.73 -5.04
C ILE A 40 0.04 -7.22 -5.22
N ILE A 41 0.56 -6.49 -4.22
CA ILE A 41 0.72 -5.03 -4.31
C ILE A 41 1.59 -4.65 -5.51
N GLY A 42 2.73 -5.32 -5.70
CA GLY A 42 3.58 -5.07 -6.87
C GLY A 42 2.84 -5.28 -8.19
N PHE A 43 1.99 -6.31 -8.29
CA PHE A 43 1.15 -6.52 -9.47
C PHE A 43 0.10 -5.43 -9.66
N VAL A 44 -0.49 -4.93 -8.57
CA VAL A 44 -1.46 -3.83 -8.59
C VAL A 44 -0.81 -2.54 -9.11
N ILE A 45 0.42 -2.24 -8.68
CA ILE A 45 1.23 -1.10 -9.19
C ILE A 45 1.44 -1.18 -10.69
N LEU A 46 1.81 -2.36 -11.19
CA LEU A 46 2.00 -2.58 -12.63
C LEU A 46 0.68 -2.42 -13.40
N ALA A 47 -0.41 -2.98 -12.89
CA ALA A 47 -1.73 -2.87 -13.51
C ALA A 47 -2.24 -1.42 -13.55
N ASN A 48 -2.05 -0.66 -12.47
CA ASN A 48 -2.37 0.77 -12.42
C ASN A 48 -1.56 1.58 -13.44
N SER A 49 -0.26 1.34 -13.54
CA SER A 49 0.60 2.01 -14.51
C SER A 49 0.14 1.77 -15.95
N LEU A 50 -0.29 0.53 -16.26
CA LEU A 50 -0.88 0.21 -17.56
C LEU A 50 -2.21 0.94 -17.80
N CYS A 51 -3.08 1.01 -16.78
CA CYS A 51 -4.36 1.72 -16.89
C CYS A 51 -4.17 3.21 -17.15
N ILE A 52 -3.20 3.85 -16.49
CA ILE A 52 -2.85 5.27 -16.75
C ILE A 52 -2.39 5.46 -18.20
N GLY A 53 -1.55 4.55 -18.73
CA GLY A 53 -1.10 4.60 -20.12
C GLY A 53 -2.24 4.46 -21.13
N ILE A 54 -3.20 3.58 -20.85
CA ILE A 54 -4.41 3.41 -21.67
C ILE A 54 -5.29 4.67 -21.58
N ASP A 55 -5.53 5.19 -20.38
CA ASP A 55 -6.33 6.40 -20.17
C ASP A 55 -5.75 7.60 -20.91
N GLN A 56 -4.44 7.81 -20.83
CA GLN A 56 -3.74 8.84 -21.60
C GLN A 56 -3.96 8.67 -23.12
N SER A 57 -3.90 7.44 -23.62
CA SER A 57 -4.10 7.15 -25.04
C SER A 57 -5.55 7.45 -25.47
N TYR A 58 -6.54 7.06 -24.66
CA TYR A 58 -7.96 7.32 -24.92
C TYR A 58 -8.32 8.80 -24.84
N ARG A 59 -7.72 9.56 -23.90
CA ARG A 59 -7.90 11.02 -23.82
C ARG A 59 -7.44 11.74 -25.09
N LEU A 60 -6.34 11.29 -25.71
CA LEU A 60 -5.89 11.85 -26.99
C LEU A 60 -6.88 11.59 -28.13
N GLU A 61 -7.63 10.48 -28.05
CA GLU A 61 -8.66 10.11 -29.01
C GLU A 61 -10.07 10.65 -28.64
N ASN A 62 -10.20 11.45 -27.57
CA ASN A 62 -11.46 11.93 -27.00
C ASN A 62 -12.43 10.81 -26.58
N VAL A 63 -11.90 9.64 -26.23
CA VAL A 63 -12.68 8.51 -25.68
C VAL A 63 -12.55 8.55 -24.17
N HIS A 64 -13.68 8.51 -23.46
CA HIS A 64 -13.72 8.38 -22.01
C HIS A 64 -14.39 7.07 -21.63
N THR A 65 -13.74 6.30 -20.76
CA THR A 65 -14.26 5.02 -20.31
C THR A 65 -14.45 5.02 -18.79
N PRO A 66 -15.68 4.91 -18.27
CA PRO A 66 -15.94 4.92 -16.83
C PRO A 66 -15.29 3.75 -16.07
N VAL A 67 -14.87 2.71 -16.79
CA VAL A 67 -14.13 1.58 -16.22
C VAL A 67 -12.75 1.99 -15.74
N LEU A 68 -12.05 2.88 -16.45
CA LEU A 68 -10.72 3.34 -16.05
C LEU A 68 -10.78 4.21 -14.79
N ASP A 69 -11.82 5.06 -14.67
CA ASP A 69 -12.06 5.87 -13.46
C ASP A 69 -12.33 5.00 -12.21
N ILE A 70 -13.10 3.91 -12.37
CA ILE A 70 -13.35 2.96 -11.29
C ILE A 70 -12.06 2.24 -10.91
N LEU A 71 -11.27 1.80 -11.89
CA LEU A 71 -10.00 1.12 -11.65
C LEU A 71 -9.00 2.03 -10.92
N GLU A 72 -8.87 3.29 -11.33
CA GLU A 72 -8.02 4.28 -10.68
C GLU A 72 -8.39 4.43 -9.19
N ASN A 73 -9.68 4.57 -8.88
CA ASN A 73 -10.16 4.65 -7.50
C ASN A 73 -9.87 3.38 -6.69
N VAL A 74 -10.03 2.19 -7.29
CA VAL A 74 -9.72 0.92 -6.63
C VAL A 74 -8.23 0.82 -6.33
N PHE A 75 -7.37 1.19 -7.28
CA PHE A 75 -5.92 1.18 -7.09
C PHE A 75 -5.49 2.15 -5.99
N LEU A 76 -6.02 3.37 -6.00
CA LEU A 76 -5.76 4.38 -4.96
C LEU A 76 -6.18 3.88 -3.57
N ALA A 77 -7.34 3.21 -3.46
CA ALA A 77 -7.81 2.63 -2.21
C ALA A 77 -6.88 1.53 -1.68
N VAL A 78 -6.35 0.67 -2.56
CA VAL A 78 -5.40 -0.40 -2.20
C VAL A 78 -4.09 0.19 -1.67
N TYR A 79 -3.49 1.15 -2.37
CA TYR A 79 -2.24 1.79 -1.93
C TYR A 79 -2.43 2.53 -0.60
N THR A 80 -3.55 3.25 -0.47
CA THR A 80 -3.86 3.97 0.77
C THR A 80 -3.99 3.00 1.94
N PHE A 81 -4.70 1.88 1.74
CA PHE A 81 -4.84 0.86 2.78
C PHE A 81 -3.50 0.25 3.18
N GLU A 82 -2.64 -0.07 2.21
CA GLU A 82 -1.31 -0.61 2.49
C GLU A 82 -0.45 0.34 3.32
N ILE A 83 -0.34 1.61 2.91
CA ILE A 83 0.48 2.61 3.60
C ILE A 83 -0.04 2.83 5.02
N VAL A 84 -1.36 2.91 5.21
CA VAL A 84 -1.98 3.00 6.53
C VAL A 84 -1.62 1.78 7.39
N LEU A 85 -1.66 0.58 6.81
CA LEU A 85 -1.28 -0.65 7.51
C LEU A 85 0.21 -0.65 7.90
N ARG A 86 1.10 -0.28 6.98
CA ARG A 86 2.55 -0.16 7.23
C ARG A 86 2.84 0.88 8.32
N PHE A 87 2.19 2.04 8.26
CA PHE A 87 2.35 3.09 9.26
C PHE A 87 1.81 2.67 10.63
N PHE A 88 0.70 1.92 10.68
CA PHE A 88 0.13 1.43 11.93
C PHE A 88 1.04 0.40 12.63
N VAL A 89 1.73 -0.44 11.86
CA VAL A 89 2.62 -1.49 12.37
C VAL A 89 4.01 -0.94 12.68
N MET A 90 4.60 -0.18 11.76
CA MET A 90 6.01 0.22 11.80
C MET A 90 6.23 1.69 12.23
N GLY A 91 5.17 2.50 12.28
CA GLY A 91 5.28 3.94 12.55
C GLY A 91 6.09 4.66 11.48
N LYS A 92 6.86 5.67 11.89
CA LYS A 92 7.68 6.49 10.96
C LYS A 92 8.80 5.71 10.26
N ARG A 93 9.20 4.54 10.79
CA ARG A 93 10.24 3.70 10.18
C ARG A 93 9.82 3.10 8.84
N CYS A 94 8.53 3.01 8.55
CA CYS A 94 8.09 2.57 7.21
C CYS A 94 8.59 3.51 6.11
N LEU A 95 8.86 4.79 6.43
CA LEU A 95 9.40 5.78 5.49
C LEU A 95 10.90 5.65 5.26
N GLU A 96 11.60 4.73 5.93
CA GLU A 96 13.00 4.42 5.59
C GLU A 96 13.07 3.57 4.32
N ASP A 97 12.03 2.76 4.07
CA ASP A 97 11.89 1.96 2.88
C ASP A 97 11.55 2.82 1.66
N ASN A 98 12.34 2.70 0.60
CA ASN A 98 12.15 3.45 -0.62
C ASN A 98 10.89 3.02 -1.38
N TRP A 99 10.46 1.77 -1.25
CA TRP A 99 9.22 1.29 -1.86
C TRP A 99 8.00 1.95 -1.25
N VAL A 100 7.96 2.08 0.08
CA VAL A 100 6.86 2.77 0.78
C VAL A 100 6.82 4.26 0.40
N LYS A 101 7.97 4.91 0.18
CA LYS A 101 8.01 6.29 -0.34
C LYS A 101 7.40 6.38 -1.73
N PHE A 102 7.68 5.41 -2.59
CA PHE A 102 7.10 5.35 -3.93
C PHE A 102 5.58 5.19 -3.86
N ASP A 103 5.07 4.29 -3.02
CA ASP A 103 3.63 4.13 -2.82
C ASP A 103 2.98 5.42 -2.31
N CYS A 104 3.62 6.14 -1.38
CA CYS A 104 3.16 7.46 -0.93
C CYS A 104 3.05 8.47 -2.09
N LEU A 105 4.00 8.46 -3.02
CA LEU A 105 3.94 9.34 -4.20
C LEU A 105 2.78 8.96 -5.12
N LEU A 106 2.52 7.67 -5.33
CA LEU A 106 1.37 7.22 -6.12
C LEU A 106 0.05 7.68 -5.50
N VAL A 107 -0.10 7.54 -4.19
CA VAL A 107 -1.31 7.98 -3.47
C VAL A 107 -1.50 9.50 -3.57
N ILE A 108 -0.45 10.27 -3.34
CA ILE A 108 -0.51 11.74 -3.46
C ILE A 108 -0.88 12.16 -4.88
N THR A 109 -0.28 11.53 -5.89
CA THR A 109 -0.56 11.83 -7.30
C THR A 109 -2.01 11.49 -7.66
N GLY A 110 -2.53 10.36 -7.19
CA GLY A 110 -3.93 9.98 -7.41
C GLY A 110 -4.92 10.94 -6.75
N TYR A 111 -4.65 11.39 -5.52
CA TYR A 111 -5.50 12.41 -4.88
C TYR A 111 -5.42 13.77 -5.56
N ILE A 112 -4.26 14.16 -6.10
CA ILE A 112 -4.13 15.39 -6.90
C ILE A 112 -4.96 15.28 -8.19
N SER A 113 -5.01 14.11 -8.84
CA SER A 113 -5.82 13.87 -10.04
C SER A 113 -7.34 13.98 -9.76
N LEU A 114 -7.76 13.66 -8.52
CA LEU A 114 -9.16 13.76 -8.08
C LEU A 114 -9.60 15.18 -7.67
N LEU A 115 -8.66 16.09 -7.44
CA LEU A 115 -8.89 17.50 -7.07
C LEU A 115 -9.07 18.37 -8.31
#